data_AF-A0A7X6ZIP1-F1
#
_entry.id   AF-A0A7X6ZIP1-F1
#
_cell.length_a   1.000
_cell.length_b   1.000
_cell.length_c   1.000
_cell.angle_alpha   90.00
_cell.angle_beta   90.00
_cell.angle_gamma   90.00
#
_symmetry.space_group_name_H-M   'P 1'
#
loop_
_entity.id
_entity.type
_entity.pdbx_description
1 polymer ?
#
loop_
_entity_poly.entity_id
_entity_poly.type
_entity_poly.pdbx_seq_one_letter_code
_entity_poly.pdbx_strand_id
1 'polypeptide(L)'
;GWGYVKLWQQLGDFRDWRVLREQATLEVYNLTSQTNWVNLTIRGMALNGSKRVIGLHGATHDFQHLLLEEWSLGSWALQPGLNRLLLKDPFWNIQERPFLMDEVWLEDVPQAE
;
A
#
# COMPACT_ATOMS: atom_id res chain seq x y z
N GLY A 1 6.03 -13.65 -11.54
CA GLY A 1 4.62 -13.57 -11.13
C GLY A 1 4.58 -13.07 -9.70
N TRP A 2 3.76 -12.06 -9.42
CA TRP A 2 3.56 -11.52 -8.08
C TRP A 2 2.63 -12.44 -7.28
N GLY A 3 2.94 -12.69 -6.00
CA GLY A 3 2.16 -13.57 -5.13
C GLY A 3 1.67 -12.82 -3.90
N TYR A 4 0.35 -12.73 -3.75
CA TYR A 4 -0.33 -12.16 -2.59
C TYR A 4 -0.78 -13.29 -1.66
N VAL A 5 -0.30 -13.31 -0.41
CA VAL A 5 -0.78 -14.24 0.62
C VAL A 5 -1.94 -13.59 1.38
N LYS A 6 -3.09 -14.26 1.30
CA LYS A 6 -4.40 -13.79 1.77
C LYS A 6 -4.62 -14.29 3.21
N LEU A 7 -4.81 -13.38 4.17
CA LEU A 7 -4.99 -13.73 5.60
C LEU A 7 -6.42 -14.19 5.97
N TRP A 8 -7.33 -14.33 5.00
CA TRP A 8 -8.74 -14.68 5.24
C TRP A 8 -8.92 -15.97 6.07
N GLN A 9 -8.02 -16.95 5.91
CA GLN A 9 -8.06 -18.20 6.69
C GLN A 9 -7.92 -17.97 8.19
N GLN A 10 -7.28 -16.87 8.60
CA GLN A 10 -7.08 -16.51 10.01
C GLN A 10 -8.14 -15.53 10.51
N LEU A 11 -8.69 -14.68 9.63
CA LEU A 11 -9.56 -13.57 10.03
C LEU A 11 -11.06 -13.83 9.79
N GLY A 12 -11.44 -14.86 9.03
CA GLY A 12 -12.84 -15.18 8.73
C GLY A 12 -13.55 -14.09 7.92
N ASP A 13 -12.80 -13.14 7.36
CA ASP A 13 -13.31 -12.05 6.53
C ASP A 13 -13.10 -12.40 5.05
N PHE A 14 -14.21 -12.45 4.30
CA PHE A 14 -14.24 -12.78 2.88
C PHE A 14 -13.95 -11.55 1.99
N ARG A 15 -13.88 -10.35 2.57
CA ARG A 15 -13.58 -9.11 1.86
C ARG A 15 -12.07 -9.02 1.66
N ASP A 16 -11.62 -8.61 0.47
CA ASP A 16 -10.20 -8.62 0.08
C ASP A 16 -9.42 -7.42 0.63
N TRP A 17 -9.80 -6.94 1.82
CA TRP A 17 -9.32 -5.68 2.36
C TRP A 17 -8.26 -5.89 3.43
N ARG A 18 -7.11 -5.23 3.32
CA ARG A 18 -6.15 -5.14 4.43
C ARG A 18 -6.49 -3.94 5.30
N VAL A 19 -6.39 -4.11 6.63
CA VAL A 19 -6.65 -3.03 7.58
C VAL A 19 -5.33 -2.40 8.02
N LEU A 20 -5.12 -1.14 7.63
CA LEU A 20 -4.05 -0.31 8.19
C LEU A 20 -4.53 0.35 9.48
N ARG A 21 -3.85 0.00 10.58
CA ARG A 21 -3.95 0.68 11.88
C ARG A 21 -2.91 1.79 11.98
N GLU A 22 -1.93 1.65 12.87
CA GLU A 22 -0.77 2.55 13.01
C GLU A 22 0.21 2.38 11.85
N GLN A 23 0.52 1.14 11.49
CA GLN A 23 1.45 0.85 10.40
C GLN A 23 1.15 -0.49 9.74
N ALA A 24 1.53 -0.62 8.46
CA ALA A 24 1.50 -1.87 7.72
C ALA A 24 2.74 -1.96 6.82
N THR A 25 3.31 -3.15 6.71
CA THR A 25 4.43 -3.41 5.79
C THR A 25 3.91 -4.09 4.53
N LEU A 26 4.14 -3.46 3.38
CA LEU A 26 3.96 -4.05 2.06
C LEU A 26 5.28 -4.73 1.66
N GLU A 27 5.23 -6.04 1.45
CA GLU A 27 6.37 -6.84 1.00
C GLU A 27 6.24 -7.12 -0.50
N VAL A 28 7.27 -6.74 -1.25
CA VAL A 28 7.28 -6.71 -2.72
C VAL A 28 8.54 -7.42 -3.20
N TYR A 29 8.37 -8.57 -3.87
CA TYR A 29 9.47 -9.37 -4.39
C TYR A 29 9.77 -9.04 -5.85
N ASN A 30 10.94 -8.46 -6.11
CA ASN A 30 11.49 -8.42 -7.46
C ASN A 30 12.20 -9.76 -7.74
N LEU A 31 11.65 -10.54 -8.66
CA LEU A 31 12.16 -11.86 -9.02
C LEU A 31 13.21 -11.81 -10.15
N THR A 32 13.59 -10.62 -10.61
CA THR A 32 14.66 -10.44 -11.60
C THR A 32 16.02 -10.24 -10.92
N SER A 33 17.09 -10.31 -11.69
CA SER A 33 18.45 -10.01 -11.21
C SER A 33 18.81 -8.52 -11.32
N GLN A 34 17.89 -7.66 -11.76
CA GLN A 34 18.12 -6.24 -12.02
C GLN A 34 17.21 -5.38 -11.15
N THR A 35 17.61 -4.12 -10.92
CA THR A 35 16.69 -3.16 -10.28
C THR A 35 15.60 -2.77 -11.28
N ASN A 36 14.34 -2.91 -10.88
CA ASN A 36 13.19 -2.50 -11.70
C ASN A 36 12.59 -1.22 -11.12
N TRP A 37 12.30 -0.25 -11.99
CA TRP A 37 11.57 0.95 -11.60
C TRP A 37 10.08 0.72 -11.84
N VAL A 38 9.27 0.87 -10.80
CA VAL A 38 7.82 0.66 -10.87
C VAL A 38 7.08 1.85 -10.27
N ASN A 39 5.91 2.18 -10.77
CA ASN A 39 4.95 3.04 -10.10
C ASN A 39 4.04 2.18 -9.23
N LEU A 40 3.97 2.52 -7.95
CA LEU A 40 3.10 1.84 -6.98
C LEU A 40 1.82 2.64 -6.79
N THR A 41 0.67 1.99 -6.96
CA THR A 41 -0.64 2.59 -6.67
C THR A 41 -1.37 1.76 -5.62
N ILE A 42 -2.00 2.47 -4.68
CA ILE A 42 -2.84 1.90 -3.63
C ILE A 42 -4.25 2.40 -3.84
N ARG A 43 -5.23 1.49 -3.86
CA ARG A 43 -6.64 1.81 -3.81
C ARG A 43 -7.21 1.45 -2.45
N GLY A 44 -7.96 2.36 -1.84
CA GLY A 44 -8.55 2.12 -0.54
C GLY A 44 -9.51 3.21 -0.08
N MET A 45 -9.98 3.07 1.16
CA MET A 45 -11.02 3.91 1.74
C MET A 45 -10.87 4.03 3.26
N ALA A 46 -11.19 5.20 3.81
CA ALA A 46 -11.24 5.41 5.26
C ALA A 46 -12.66 5.19 5.80
N LEU A 47 -12.82 4.36 6.84
CA LEU A 47 -14.14 3.95 7.33
C LEU A 47 -14.79 4.93 8.31
N ASN A 48 -14.02 5.59 9.18
CA ASN A 48 -14.55 6.31 10.35
C ASN A 48 -14.06 7.76 10.41
N GLY A 49 -14.16 8.49 9.29
CA GLY A 49 -13.56 9.79 9.08
C GLY A 49 -12.38 9.72 8.11
N SER A 50 -11.86 10.88 7.69
CA SER A 50 -10.66 10.91 6.86
C SER A 50 -9.45 10.36 7.61
N LYS A 51 -8.49 9.81 6.86
CA LYS A 51 -7.24 9.26 7.40
C LYS A 51 -6.06 9.67 6.52
N ARG A 52 -5.00 10.18 7.14
CA ARG A 52 -3.72 10.43 6.48
C ARG A 52 -2.88 9.16 6.47
N VAL A 53 -2.35 8.80 5.31
CA VAL A 53 -1.38 7.72 5.15
C VAL A 53 -0.07 8.29 4.63
N ILE A 54 1.04 7.90 5.25
CA ILE A 54 2.42 8.19 4.82
C ILE A 54 2.98 6.92 4.18
N GLY A 55 3.62 7.07 3.03
CA GLY A 55 4.14 5.96 2.23
C GLY A 55 5.53 6.24 1.69
N LEU A 56 5.74 5.88 0.43
CA LEU A 56 7.03 5.92 -0.23
C LEU A 56 7.66 7.31 -0.20
N HIS A 57 8.95 7.40 0.16
CA HIS A 57 9.70 8.67 0.28
C HIS A 57 9.03 9.74 1.17
N GLY A 58 8.16 9.33 2.10
CA GLY A 58 7.41 10.27 2.95
C GLY A 58 6.23 10.94 2.26
N ALA A 59 5.86 10.50 1.04
CA ALA A 59 4.66 10.96 0.37
C ALA A 59 3.44 10.72 1.26
N THR A 60 2.53 11.69 1.27
CA THR A 60 1.33 11.65 2.12
C THR A 60 0.06 11.75 1.28
N HIS A 61 -0.98 11.03 1.68
CA HIS A 61 -2.29 11.14 1.08
C HIS A 61 -3.39 11.08 2.14
N ASP A 62 -4.44 11.89 1.95
CA ASP A 62 -5.59 11.96 2.85
C ASP A 62 -6.78 11.24 2.20
N PHE A 63 -7.01 10.00 2.63
CA PHE A 63 -8.18 9.24 2.21
C PHE A 63 -9.43 9.82 2.87
N GLN A 64 -10.42 10.16 2.06
CA GLN A 64 -11.69 10.71 2.53
C GLN A 64 -12.60 9.61 3.10
N HIS A 65 -13.48 10.03 4.00
CA HIS A 65 -14.43 9.13 4.65
C HIS A 65 -15.40 8.53 3.63
N LEU A 66 -15.48 7.20 3.60
CA LEU A 66 -16.37 6.42 2.73
C LEU A 66 -16.19 6.70 1.22
N LEU A 67 -15.04 7.24 0.82
CA LEU A 67 -14.69 7.40 -0.58
C LEU A 67 -13.59 6.40 -0.94
N LEU A 68 -13.85 5.64 -2.01
CA LEU A 68 -12.86 4.75 -2.58
C LEU A 68 -11.95 5.56 -3.51
N GLU A 69 -10.69 5.69 -3.12
CA GLU A 69 -9.72 6.55 -3.79
C GLU A 69 -8.48 5.75 -4.18
N GLU A 70 -7.80 6.24 -5.21
CA GLU A 70 -6.53 5.74 -5.68
C GLU A 70 -5.43 6.75 -5.36
N TRP A 71 -4.32 6.24 -4.85
CA TRP A 71 -3.15 7.03 -4.54
C TRP A 71 -1.93 6.41 -5.22
N SER A 72 -1.35 7.14 -6.18
CA SER A 72 -0.04 6.80 -6.73
C SER A 72 1.06 7.31 -5.80
N LEU A 73 1.88 6.39 -5.29
CA LEU A 73 2.99 6.65 -4.39
C LEU A 73 4.25 7.11 -5.13
N GLY A 74 4.20 7.13 -6.46
CA GLY A 74 5.31 7.48 -7.34
C GLY A 74 6.22 6.30 -7.66
N SER A 75 7.36 6.63 -8.25
CA SER A 75 8.33 5.65 -8.74
C SER A 75 9.17 5.06 -7.60
N TRP A 76 9.31 3.74 -7.62
CA TRP A 76 10.06 2.95 -6.64
C TRP A 76 11.08 2.06 -7.34
N ALA A 77 12.35 2.17 -6.93
CA ALA A 77 13.42 1.29 -7.37
C ALA A 77 13.40 -0.03 -6.57
N LEU A 78 12.85 -1.09 -7.16
CA LEU A 78 12.83 -2.43 -6.56
C LEU A 78 14.15 -3.15 -6.79
N GLN A 79 14.91 -3.36 -5.71
CA GLN A 79 16.12 -4.17 -5.72
C GLN A 79 15.79 -5.65 -5.94
N PRO A 80 16.68 -6.47 -6.54
CA PRO A 80 16.49 -7.92 -6.60
C PRO A 80 16.16 -8.53 -5.23
N GLY A 81 15.12 -9.37 -5.17
CA GLY A 81 14.64 -9.98 -3.95
C GLY A 81 13.57 -9.17 -3.22
N LEU A 82 13.57 -9.23 -1.88
CA LEU A 82 12.53 -8.66 -1.03
C LEU A 82 12.73 -7.16 -0.81
N ASN A 83 11.75 -6.37 -1.21
CA ASN A 83 11.62 -4.94 -0.92
C ASN A 83 10.49 -4.74 0.07
N ARG A 84 10.70 -3.86 1.06
CA ARG A 84 9.70 -3.56 2.09
C ARG A 84 9.34 -2.09 2.04
N LEU A 85 8.05 -1.81 1.93
CA LEU A 85 7.50 -0.47 2.08
C LEU A 85 6.67 -0.39 3.36
N LEU A 86 6.97 0.59 4.19
CA LEU A 86 6.21 0.85 5.41
C LEU A 86 5.19 1.95 5.15
N LEU A 87 3.90 1.60 5.28
CA LEU A 87 2.79 2.54 5.31
C LEU A 87 2.51 2.91 6.76
N LYS A 88 2.33 4.19 7.06
CA LYS A 88 2.08 4.69 8.42
C LYS A 88 0.88 5.62 8.49
N ASP A 89 0.17 5.57 9.61
CA ASP A 89 -0.79 6.57 10.04
C ASP A 89 -0.15 7.43 11.14
N PRO A 90 0.22 8.69 10.86
CA PRO A 90 0.84 9.56 11.85
C PRO A 90 -0.11 9.97 12.99
N PHE A 91 -1.42 9.76 12.84
CA PHE A 91 -2.45 10.18 13.79
C PHE A 91 -3.18 9.01 14.45
N TRP A 92 -2.68 7.78 14.32
CA TRP A 92 -3.32 6.59 14.88
C TRP A 92 -3.62 6.73 16.37
N ASN A 93 -2.64 7.18 17.16
CA ASN A 93 -2.76 7.34 18.61
C ASN A 93 -3.78 8.42 19.06
N ILE A 94 -4.35 9.17 18.10
CA ILE A 94 -5.34 10.24 18.36
C ILE A 94 -6.71 9.84 17.81
N GLN A 95 -6.74 9.20 16.64
CA GLN A 95 -7.99 8.98 15.90
C GLN A 95 -8.41 7.50 15.83
N GLU A 96 -7.48 6.55 15.91
CA GLU A 96 -7.71 5.10 15.82
C GLU A 96 -8.60 4.66 14.64
N ARG A 97 -8.56 5.42 13.53
CA ARG A 97 -9.42 5.18 12.36
C ARG A 97 -8.81 4.11 11.46
N PRO A 98 -9.50 2.99 11.21
CA PRO A 98 -8.99 1.97 10.29
C PRO A 98 -9.06 2.49 8.84
N PHE A 99 -8.03 2.16 8.06
CA PHE A 99 -8.06 2.28 6.61
C PHE A 99 -8.16 0.91 5.98
N LEU A 100 -9.08 0.78 5.03
CA LEU A 100 -9.27 -0.41 4.22
C LEU A 100 -8.51 -0.23 2.92
N MET A 101 -7.48 -1.04 2.73
CA MET A 101 -6.78 -1.15 1.47
C MET A 101 -7.47 -2.23 0.65
N ASP A 102 -8.02 -1.83 -0.50
CA ASP A 102 -8.76 -2.70 -1.42
C ASP A 102 -7.80 -3.40 -2.38
N GLU A 103 -6.92 -2.64 -3.02
CA GLU A 103 -6.02 -3.16 -4.04
C GLU A 103 -4.66 -2.45 -4.00
N VAL A 104 -3.62 -3.18 -4.40
CA VAL A 104 -2.27 -2.65 -4.61
C VAL A 104 -1.73 -3.22 -5.90
N TRP A 105 -1.24 -2.37 -6.79
CA TRP A 105 -0.63 -2.81 -8.04
C TRP A 105 0.60 -1.98 -8.40
N LEU A 106 1.40 -2.57 -9.29
CA LEU A 106 2.68 -2.06 -9.76
C LEU A 106 2.64 -1.98 -11.28
N GLU A 107 3.09 -0.87 -11.82
CA GLU A 107 3.26 -0.66 -13.26
C GLU A 107 4.74 -0.37 -13.53
N ASP A 108 5.33 -1.03 -14.54
CA ASP A 108 6.71 -0.75 -14.92
C ASP A 108 6.83 0.69 -15.43
N VAL A 109 7.87 1.40 -14.98
CA VAL A 109 8.22 2.71 -15.55
C VAL A 109 9.07 2.45 -16.79
N PRO A 110 8.65 2.88 -17.98
CA PRO A 110 9.48 2.75 -19.18
C PRO A 110 10.81 3.45 -18.95
N GLN A 111 11.93 2.72 -19.06
CA GLN A 111 13.23 3.35 -19.09
C GLN A 111 13.35 4.08 -20.44
N ALA A 112 13.57 5.39 -20.40
CA ALA A 112 13.95 6.11 -21.62
C ALA A 112 15.31 5.57 -22.08
N GLU A 113 15.37 5.12 -23.34
CA GLU A 113 16.58 4.64 -24.02
C GLU A 113 17.69 5.70 -24.08
#